data_AF-A0A1B1APW9-F1
#
_entry.id   AF-A0A1B1APW9-F1
#
_cell.length_a   1.000
_cell.length_b   1.000
_cell.length_c   1.000
_cell.angle_alpha   90.00
_cell.angle_beta   90.00
_cell.angle_gamma   90.00
#
_symmetry.space_group_name_H-M   'P 1'
#
loop_
_entity.id
_entity.type
_entity.pdbx_description
1 polymer ?
#
loop_
_entity_poly.entity_id
_entity_poly.type
_entity_poly.pdbx_seq_one_letter_code
_entity_poly.pdbx_strand_id
1 'polypeptide(L)'
;MRNGVKAALATGAIIMAAATPALADTVSVGGGTWSHDMGANTLWSNYKHPYVQHSSSVHGKYWSFSGCTAKGQWSLASADKDHILPNENKAYWSKDC
;
A
#
# COMPACT_ATOMS: atom_id res chain seq x y z
N MET A 1 -38.12 -53.24 -1.42
CA MET A 1 -37.08 -52.69 -0.51
C MET A 1 -36.09 -51.89 -1.35
N ARG A 2 -35.74 -50.70 -0.89
CA ARG A 2 -35.03 -49.60 -1.59
C ARG A 2 -33.52 -49.86 -1.60
N ASN A 3 -32.88 -49.89 -2.76
CA ASN A 3 -31.41 -49.76 -2.84
C ASN A 3 -31.10 -48.41 -3.50
N GLY A 4 -30.78 -47.42 -2.66
CA GLY A 4 -30.59 -46.03 -3.02
C GLY A 4 -29.23 -45.77 -3.64
N VAL A 5 -29.23 -45.23 -4.86
CA VAL A 5 -28.06 -44.55 -5.44
C VAL A 5 -28.02 -43.14 -4.89
N LYS A 6 -26.98 -42.80 -4.11
CA LYS A 6 -26.63 -41.41 -3.78
C LYS A 6 -25.11 -41.25 -3.78
N ALA A 7 -24.53 -41.14 -4.97
CA ALA A 7 -23.18 -40.59 -5.12
C ALA A 7 -23.31 -39.07 -5.16
N ALA A 8 -23.03 -38.40 -4.05
CA ALA A 8 -22.95 -36.94 -4.00
C ALA A 8 -21.55 -36.51 -4.44
N LEU A 9 -21.46 -35.88 -5.62
CA LEU A 9 -20.25 -35.21 -6.09
C LEU A 9 -20.10 -33.90 -5.30
N ALA A 10 -19.15 -33.86 -4.36
CA ALA A 10 -18.77 -32.63 -3.69
C ALA A 10 -17.81 -31.84 -4.60
N THR A 11 -18.35 -30.91 -5.39
CA THR A 11 -17.55 -29.96 -6.16
C THR A 11 -17.05 -28.87 -5.21
N GLY A 12 -15.85 -29.04 -4.67
CA GLY A 12 -15.17 -27.98 -3.92
C GLY A 12 -14.78 -26.84 -4.87
N ALA A 13 -15.48 -25.72 -4.80
CA ALA A 13 -15.07 -24.51 -5.51
C ALA A 13 -13.79 -23.97 -4.85
N ILE A 14 -12.66 -24.10 -5.54
CA ILE A 14 -11.42 -23.40 -5.16
C ILE A 14 -11.64 -21.94 -5.54
N ILE A 15 -12.06 -21.12 -4.58
CA ILE A 15 -12.06 -19.66 -4.73
C ILE A 15 -10.60 -19.24 -4.66
N MET A 16 -9.93 -19.18 -5.81
CA MET A 16 -8.67 -18.45 -5.90
C MET A 16 -8.99 -16.98 -5.77
N ALA A 17 -8.82 -16.43 -4.56
CA ALA A 17 -8.85 -14.99 -4.35
C ALA A 17 -7.71 -14.39 -5.19
N ALA A 18 -8.05 -13.85 -6.36
CA ALA A 18 -7.11 -13.09 -7.16
C ALA A 18 -6.78 -11.82 -6.38
N ALA A 19 -5.59 -11.76 -5.78
CA ALA A 19 -5.07 -10.50 -5.24
C ALA A 19 -4.86 -9.56 -6.43
N THR A 20 -5.71 -8.55 -6.58
CA THR A 20 -5.43 -7.43 -7.48
C THR A 20 -4.13 -6.79 -7.00
N PRO A 21 -3.05 -6.78 -7.79
CA PRO A 21 -1.87 -6.02 -7.43
C PRO A 21 -2.30 -4.56 -7.30
N ALA A 22 -2.11 -3.96 -6.13
CA ALA A 22 -2.23 -2.53 -5.99
C ALA A 22 -1.11 -1.93 -6.87
N LEU A 23 -1.53 -1.29 -7.97
CA LEU A 23 -0.61 -0.61 -8.87
C LEU A 23 -0.15 0.63 -8.10
N ALA A 24 1.13 0.68 -7.77
CA ALA A 24 1.72 1.84 -7.12
C ALA A 24 1.47 3.09 -7.96
N ASP A 25 0.71 4.03 -7.42
CA ASP A 25 0.43 5.30 -8.08
C ASP A 25 1.69 6.14 -8.06
N THR A 26 2.09 6.61 -9.25
CA THR A 26 3.21 7.53 -9.40
C THR A 26 2.73 8.79 -10.09
N VAL A 27 2.79 9.91 -9.39
CA VAL A 27 2.22 11.19 -9.81
C VAL A 27 3.21 12.34 -9.60
N SER A 28 3.08 13.38 -10.41
CA SER A 28 3.81 14.63 -10.23
C SER A 28 3.01 15.58 -9.35
N VAL A 29 3.55 15.93 -8.18
CA VAL A 29 2.88 16.77 -7.17
C VAL A 29 3.90 17.69 -6.51
N GLY A 30 3.49 18.91 -6.16
CA GLY A 30 4.34 19.85 -5.41
C GLY A 30 5.69 20.20 -6.05
N GLY A 31 5.88 19.97 -7.36
CA GLY A 31 7.16 20.15 -8.06
C GLY A 31 8.10 18.93 -8.03
N GLY A 32 7.68 17.82 -7.41
CA GLY A 32 8.40 16.56 -7.36
C GLY A 32 7.59 15.38 -7.92
N THR A 33 8.14 14.17 -7.72
CA THR A 33 7.49 12.90 -8.05
C THR A 33 7.15 12.18 -6.76
N TRP A 34 5.90 11.77 -6.62
CA TRP A 34 5.40 10.98 -5.49
C TRP A 34 4.96 9.61 -5.97
N SER A 35 5.49 8.56 -5.36
CA SER A 35 5.15 7.16 -5.61
C SER A 35 4.63 6.55 -4.32
N HIS A 36 3.38 6.10 -4.30
CA HIS A 36 2.74 5.53 -3.12
C HIS A 36 1.88 4.34 -3.47
N ASP A 37 1.67 3.48 -2.49
CA ASP A 37 0.79 2.32 -2.63
C ASP A 37 0.23 1.93 -1.27
N MET A 38 -0.95 1.29 -1.31
CA MET A 38 -1.65 0.78 -0.14
C MET A 38 -2.01 -0.69 -0.34
N GLY A 39 -1.01 -1.49 -0.71
CA GLY A 39 -1.12 -2.90 -1.01
C GLY A 39 -1.74 -3.75 0.10
N ALA A 40 -1.70 -5.07 -0.11
CA ALA A 40 -2.43 -6.01 0.72
C ALA A 40 -1.95 -6.03 2.18
N ASN A 41 -0.63 -6.00 2.40
CA ASN A 41 -0.03 -6.16 3.74
C ASN A 41 0.86 -4.99 4.17
N THR A 42 1.35 -4.21 3.21
CA THR A 42 2.25 -3.08 3.45
C THR A 42 1.78 -1.88 2.65
N LEU A 43 2.20 -0.70 3.09
CA LEU A 43 1.99 0.55 2.40
C LEU A 43 3.29 1.37 2.44
N TRP A 44 3.46 2.23 1.44
CA TRP A 44 4.63 3.11 1.37
C TRP A 44 4.28 4.46 0.78
N SER A 45 5.16 5.41 1.06
CA SER A 45 5.16 6.75 0.51
C SER A 45 6.59 7.14 0.19
N ASN A 46 6.90 7.26 -1.10
CA ASN A 46 8.20 7.65 -1.59
C ASN A 46 8.07 8.98 -2.33
N TYR A 47 8.79 10.02 -1.92
CA TYR A 47 8.72 11.32 -2.57
C TYR A 47 10.11 11.79 -2.99
N LYS A 48 10.21 12.41 -4.16
CA LYS A 48 11.45 12.98 -4.69
C LYS A 48 11.19 14.39 -5.19
N HIS A 49 11.84 15.37 -4.59
CA HIS A 49 11.83 16.73 -5.10
C HIS A 49 13.22 17.15 -5.63
N PRO A 50 13.34 17.66 -6.88
CA PRO A 50 14.63 18.03 -7.46
C PRO A 50 15.34 19.25 -6.83
N TYR A 51 14.59 20.15 -6.16
CA TYR A 51 15.09 21.48 -5.80
C TYR A 51 15.06 21.79 -4.30
N VAL A 52 14.15 21.17 -3.53
CA VAL A 52 14.00 21.44 -2.08
C VAL A 52 14.18 20.19 -1.24
N GLN A 53 14.51 20.39 0.03
CA GLN A 53 14.40 19.33 1.03
C GLN A 53 12.94 18.94 1.18
N HIS A 54 12.70 17.66 1.45
CA HIS A 54 11.37 17.10 1.45
C HIS A 54 11.31 15.87 2.35
N SER A 55 10.11 15.39 2.63
CA SER A 55 9.90 14.18 3.42
C SER A 55 8.68 13.41 2.94
N SER A 56 8.59 12.15 3.36
CA SER A 56 7.41 11.32 3.22
C SER A 56 7.09 10.61 4.51
N SER A 57 5.82 10.27 4.68
CA SER A 57 5.36 9.49 5.81
C SER A 57 4.21 8.58 5.43
N VAL A 58 3.99 7.55 6.23
CA VAL A 58 2.82 6.68 6.15
C VAL A 58 2.25 6.46 7.53
N HIS A 59 0.92 6.32 7.58
CA HIS A 59 0.19 5.84 8.73
C HIS A 59 -0.44 4.51 8.35
N GLY A 60 0.01 3.43 8.97
CA GLY A 60 -0.63 2.12 8.92
C GLY A 60 -0.83 1.62 10.34
N LYS A 61 -0.35 0.42 10.64
CA LYS A 61 -0.31 -0.10 12.01
C LYS A 61 0.53 0.80 12.95
N TYR A 62 1.45 1.55 12.39
CA TYR A 62 2.26 2.57 13.06
C TYR A 62 2.56 3.71 12.10
N TRP A 63 2.95 4.85 12.67
CA TRP A 63 3.51 5.95 11.90
C TRP A 63 4.97 5.68 11.54
N SER A 64 5.31 5.92 10.27
CA SER A 64 6.68 5.84 9.76
C SER A 64 7.02 7.13 9.02
N PHE A 65 8.16 7.72 9.36
CA PHE A 65 8.60 9.01 8.84
C PHE A 65 10.00 8.85 8.23
N SER A 66 10.21 9.38 7.02
CA SER A 66 11.53 9.35 6.38
C SER A 66 12.53 10.32 7.02
N GLY A 67 12.03 11.33 7.76
CA GLY A 67 12.80 12.53 8.08
C GLY A 67 13.06 13.42 6.85
N CYS A 68 13.72 14.55 7.06
CA CYS A 68 14.07 15.49 6.01
C CYS A 68 15.16 14.91 5.09
N THR A 69 14.82 14.76 3.83
CA THR A 69 15.69 14.22 2.78
C THR A 69 16.20 15.34 1.88
N ALA A 70 17.46 15.24 1.46
CA ALA A 70 18.08 16.22 0.58
C ALA A 70 17.42 16.26 -0.81
N LYS A 71 17.45 17.43 -1.46
CA LYS A 71 16.96 17.60 -2.83
C LYS A 71 17.59 16.60 -3.80
N GLY A 72 16.80 16.12 -4.75
CA GLY A 72 17.22 15.15 -5.76
C GLY A 72 17.37 13.71 -5.26
N GLN A 73 17.17 13.45 -3.97
CA GLN A 73 17.11 12.09 -3.40
C GLN A 73 15.65 11.68 -3.17
N TRP A 74 15.41 10.40 -2.95
CA TRP A 74 14.10 9.89 -2.56
C TRP A 74 13.99 9.85 -1.04
N SER A 75 12.94 10.44 -0.50
CA SER A 75 12.48 10.16 0.86
C SER A 75 11.66 8.87 0.84
N LEU A 76 11.93 7.95 1.77
CA LEU A 76 11.31 6.63 1.82
C LEU A 76 10.61 6.42 3.17
N ALA A 77 9.34 6.05 3.14
CA ALA A 77 8.58 5.68 4.33
C ALA A 77 7.70 4.48 4.02
N SER A 78 7.68 3.49 4.92
CA SER A 78 6.85 2.30 4.81
C SER A 78 6.39 1.81 6.17
N ALA A 79 5.24 1.14 6.18
CA ALA A 79 4.65 0.53 7.36
C ALA A 79 3.82 -0.70 6.97
N ASP A 80 3.54 -1.54 7.97
CA ASP A 80 2.54 -2.60 7.84
C ASP A 80 1.14 -1.98 7.77
N LYS A 81 0.28 -2.58 6.94
CA LYS A 81 -1.11 -2.16 6.82
C LYS A 81 -1.85 -2.43 8.12
N ASP A 82 -2.67 -1.47 8.54
CA ASP A 82 -3.66 -1.71 9.58
C ASP A 82 -4.87 -2.42 8.96
N HIS A 83 -5.07 -3.69 9.32
CA HIS A 83 -6.20 -4.50 8.89
C HIS A 83 -7.43 -4.34 9.80
N ILE A 84 -7.26 -3.79 11.01
CA ILE A 84 -8.34 -3.52 11.97
C ILE A 84 -9.00 -2.19 11.62
N LEU A 85 -8.19 -1.18 11.28
CA LEU A 85 -8.62 0.17 10.89
C LEU A 85 -8.21 0.46 9.44
N PRO A 86 -8.83 -0.18 8.44
CA PRO A 86 -8.39 -0.08 7.04
C PRO A 86 -8.42 1.34 6.48
N ASN A 87 -9.31 2.21 7.00
CA ASN A 87 -9.46 3.61 6.58
C ASN A 87 -8.37 4.54 7.14
N GLU A 88 -7.57 4.07 8.09
CA GLU A 88 -6.45 4.84 8.67
C GLU A 88 -5.17 4.69 7.85
N ASN A 89 -5.11 3.71 6.94
CA ASN A 89 -3.98 3.51 6.03
C ASN A 89 -3.86 4.69 5.07
N LYS A 90 -2.83 5.52 5.27
CA LYS A 90 -2.61 6.75 4.51
C LYS A 90 -1.14 6.94 4.18
N ALA A 91 -0.90 7.53 3.02
CA ALA A 91 0.42 7.91 2.54
C ALA A 91 0.48 9.42 2.37
N TYR A 92 1.59 10.03 2.76
CA TYR A 92 1.79 11.47 2.74
C TYR A 92 3.16 11.84 2.19
N TRP A 93 3.24 13.03 1.61
CA TRP A 93 4.45 13.68 1.16
C TRP A 93 4.44 15.14 1.61
N SER A 94 5.63 15.70 1.81
CA SER A 94 5.81 17.12 2.09
C SER A 94 7.03 17.63 1.34
N LYS A 95 6.89 18.79 0.68
CA LYS A 95 8.01 19.56 0.11
C LYS A 95 8.61 20.54 1.12
N ASP A 96 8.08 20.53 2.34
CA ASP A 96 8.44 21.43 3.42
C ASP A 96 8.97 20.59 4.60
N CYS A 97 10.17 20.96 5.00
CA CYS A 97 10.97 20.51 6.13
C CYS A 97 11.70 21.78 6.61
#